data_AF-A0A024V357-F1
#
_entry.id   AF-A0A024V357-F1
#
_cell.length_a   1.000
_cell.length_b   1.000
_cell.length_c   1.000
_cell.angle_alpha   90.00
_cell.angle_beta   90.00
_cell.angle_gamma   90.00
#
_symmetry.space_group_name_H-M   'P 1'
#
loop_
_entity.id
_entity.type
_entity.pdbx_description
1 polymer ?
#
loop_
_entity_poly.entity_id
_entity_poly.type
_entity_poly.pdbx_seq_one_letter_code
_entity_poly.pdbx_strand_id
1 'polypeptide(L)'
;MSDFSRDMSNNENSKKIALYSILIYKYESSNQPIFLTSALDLSSFPFFHRSSLKEHIYFHARLVCGRTQKGTREVIELESGIGHLHIYTNKENNISVLVLSTSSYPLRIAFSLIDLTHKLFAQKCRGMYEHVRQDLKEGMLIQNELNDLLKKYQNPSEADKLSRVQKDLDEVKDVMLKNIEDLLQRGEKLDDLMKKSQDLSNSSYQFYRQAKKNNQCCSLY
;
A
#
# COMPACT_ATOMS: atom_id res chain seq x y z
N MET A 1 16.73 9.08 -17.88
CA MET A 1 15.70 9.80 -17.09
C MET A 1 14.33 9.84 -17.76
N SER A 2 14.25 9.62 -19.08
CA SER A 2 13.00 9.35 -19.85
C SER A 2 12.42 7.94 -19.63
N ASP A 3 13.21 7.00 -19.14
CA ASP A 3 12.81 5.59 -19.03
C ASP A 3 11.87 5.30 -17.86
N PHE A 4 11.81 6.16 -16.83
CA PHE A 4 10.97 5.90 -15.66
C PHE A 4 9.46 6.06 -15.92
N SER A 5 9.09 7.13 -16.62
CA SER A 5 7.72 7.33 -17.07
C SER A 5 7.31 6.26 -18.07
N ARG A 6 8.25 5.81 -18.91
CA ARG A 6 8.08 4.63 -19.75
C ARG A 6 7.94 3.34 -18.94
N ASP A 7 8.68 3.14 -17.86
CA ASP A 7 8.57 1.94 -17.04
C ASP A 7 7.25 1.88 -16.26
N MET A 8 6.74 3.03 -15.81
CA MET A 8 5.41 3.14 -15.19
C MET A 8 4.26 3.00 -16.20
N SER A 9 4.36 3.64 -17.38
CA SER A 9 3.36 3.52 -18.46
C SER A 9 3.42 2.19 -19.23
N ASN A 10 4.60 1.58 -19.39
CA ASN A 10 4.74 0.21 -19.90
C ASN A 10 4.17 -0.81 -18.92
N ASN A 11 4.10 -0.47 -17.63
CA ASN A 11 3.41 -1.28 -16.62
C ASN A 11 1.89 -1.14 -16.70
N GLU A 12 1.36 -0.06 -17.29
CA GLU A 12 -0.07 0.09 -17.63
C GLU A 12 -0.42 -0.68 -18.92
N ASN A 13 0.46 -0.70 -19.92
CA ASN A 13 0.25 -1.44 -21.18
C ASN A 13 0.54 -2.94 -21.09
N SER A 14 1.31 -3.37 -20.07
CA SER A 14 1.49 -4.78 -19.73
C SER A 14 0.47 -5.15 -18.66
N LYS A 15 -0.30 -6.22 -18.86
CA LYS A 15 -1.14 -6.86 -17.82
C LYS A 15 -0.27 -7.49 -16.72
N LYS A 16 0.68 -6.76 -16.16
CA LYS A 16 1.59 -7.24 -15.13
C LYS A 16 0.79 -7.40 -13.85
N ILE A 17 0.79 -8.62 -13.33
CA ILE A 17 0.19 -8.93 -12.05
C ILE A 17 1.33 -8.95 -11.03
N ALA A 18 1.35 -7.96 -10.13
CA ALA A 18 2.42 -7.83 -9.15
C ALA A 18 1.89 -7.29 -7.82
N LEU A 19 2.55 -7.71 -6.74
CA LEU A 19 2.29 -7.30 -5.37
C LEU A 19 3.55 -6.59 -4.85
N TYR A 20 3.43 -5.34 -4.41
CA TYR A 20 4.58 -4.51 -4.09
C TYR A 20 4.85 -4.39 -2.60
N SER A 21 3.81 -4.43 -1.76
CA SER A 21 4.02 -4.26 -0.31
C SER A 21 2.89 -4.81 0.55
N ILE A 22 3.24 -5.06 1.81
CA ILE A 22 2.33 -5.22 2.94
C ILE A 22 2.78 -4.17 3.98
N LEU A 23 1.86 -3.34 4.47
CA LEU A 23 2.14 -2.36 5.52
C LEU A 23 1.15 -2.51 6.66
N ILE A 24 1.64 -2.31 7.88
CA ILE A 24 0.82 -2.34 9.10
C ILE A 24 0.97 -1.02 9.83
N TYR A 25 -0.16 -0.38 10.06
CA TYR A 25 -0.28 0.84 10.86
C TYR A 25 -1.24 0.61 12.01
N LYS A 26 -1.01 1.29 13.13
CA LYS A 26 -2.02 1.51 14.15
C LYS A 26 -2.82 2.75 13.78
N TYR A 27 -4.12 2.57 13.58
CA TYR A 27 -5.05 3.65 13.33
C TYR A 27 -5.18 4.53 14.58
N GLU A 28 -5.18 5.84 14.37
CA GLU A 28 -5.45 6.85 15.39
C GLU A 28 -6.53 7.81 14.89
N SER A 29 -7.47 8.20 15.76
CA SER A 29 -8.59 9.09 15.40
C SER A 29 -8.16 10.52 15.06
N SER A 30 -6.92 10.89 15.36
CA SER A 30 -6.30 12.17 14.96
C SER A 30 -5.96 12.24 13.47
N ASN A 31 -6.25 11.19 12.69
CA ASN A 31 -5.78 11.00 11.31
C ASN A 31 -4.25 11.00 11.18
N GLN A 32 -3.53 10.66 12.26
CA GLN A 32 -2.09 10.42 12.26
C GLN A 32 -1.79 8.96 12.63
N PRO A 33 -1.95 8.02 11.69
CA PRO A 33 -1.64 6.62 11.94
C PRO A 33 -0.17 6.44 12.31
N ILE A 34 0.08 5.52 13.23
CA ILE A 34 1.41 5.17 13.70
C ILE A 34 1.91 3.97 12.90
N PHE A 35 3.06 4.13 12.24
CA PHE A 35 3.71 3.04 11.51
C PHE A 35 4.24 1.97 12.46
N LEU A 36 3.94 0.70 12.18
CA LEU A 36 4.39 -0.43 13.00
C LEU A 36 5.43 -1.30 12.29
N THR A 37 5.12 -1.74 11.06
CA THR A 37 6.01 -2.61 10.28
C THR A 37 5.55 -2.70 8.82
N SER A 38 6.41 -3.21 7.94
CA SER A 38 6.10 -3.40 6.52
C SER A 38 7.04 -4.39 5.85
N ALA A 39 6.60 -5.03 4.78
CA ALA A 39 7.45 -5.72 3.81
C ALA A 39 7.24 -5.10 2.42
N LEU A 40 8.31 -4.96 1.64
CA LEU A 40 8.27 -4.41 0.29
C LEU A 40 9.08 -5.27 -0.69
N ASP A 41 8.57 -5.41 -1.91
CA ASP A 41 9.27 -5.97 -3.06
C ASP A 41 9.22 -4.97 -4.22
N LEU A 42 10.31 -4.22 -4.36
CA LEU A 42 10.51 -3.24 -5.43
C LEU A 42 11.57 -3.72 -6.43
N SER A 43 11.89 -5.02 -6.43
CA SER A 43 12.93 -5.61 -7.28
C SER A 43 12.64 -5.42 -8.76
N SER A 44 11.37 -5.34 -9.14
CA SER A 44 10.93 -5.11 -10.52
C SER A 44 11.14 -3.69 -11.03
N PHE A 45 11.59 -2.77 -10.17
CA PHE A 45 11.93 -1.38 -10.54
C PHE A 45 13.45 -1.17 -10.58
N PRO A 46 13.95 -0.20 -11.38
CA PRO A 46 15.35 0.19 -11.39
C PRO A 46 15.85 0.59 -10.00
N PHE A 47 17.05 0.13 -9.62
CA PHE A 47 17.61 0.30 -8.27
C PHE A 47 17.55 1.74 -7.75
N PHE A 48 17.91 2.72 -8.59
CA PHE A 48 17.96 4.13 -8.24
C PHE A 48 16.58 4.75 -7.94
N HIS A 49 15.49 4.12 -8.37
CA HIS A 49 14.13 4.61 -8.14
C HIS A 49 13.48 3.96 -6.91
N ARG A 50 14.03 2.85 -6.41
CA ARG A 50 13.40 2.05 -5.34
C ARG A 50 13.26 2.84 -4.04
N SER A 51 14.25 3.68 -3.70
CA SER A 51 14.18 4.52 -2.50
C SER A 51 13.03 5.53 -2.59
N SER A 52 12.93 6.24 -3.71
CA SER A 52 11.84 7.20 -3.90
C SER A 52 10.49 6.53 -3.92
N LEU A 53 10.35 5.39 -4.60
CA LEU A 53 9.12 4.61 -4.61
C LEU A 53 8.72 4.15 -3.22
N LYS A 54 9.67 3.63 -2.44
CA LYS A 54 9.45 3.23 -1.05
C LYS A 54 8.86 4.38 -0.21
N GLU A 55 9.45 5.58 -0.30
CA GLU A 55 8.94 6.77 0.40
C GLU A 55 7.51 7.14 -0.04
N HIS A 56 7.20 7.05 -1.35
CA HIS A 56 5.82 7.26 -1.85
C HIS A 56 4.84 6.23 -1.33
N ILE A 57 5.25 4.95 -1.24
CA ILE A 57 4.41 3.89 -0.71
C ILE A 57 4.03 4.20 0.75
N TYR A 58 4.98 4.61 1.59
CA TYR A 58 4.68 4.98 2.97
C TYR A 58 3.78 6.21 3.08
N PHE A 59 4.06 7.26 2.29
CA PHE A 59 3.22 8.45 2.28
C PHE A 59 1.76 8.12 1.91
N HIS A 60 1.54 7.41 0.80
CA HIS A 60 0.19 7.08 0.37
C HIS A 60 -0.47 6.11 1.35
N ALA A 61 0.25 5.12 1.87
CA ALA A 61 -0.29 4.19 2.86
C ALA A 61 -0.73 4.92 4.15
N ARG A 62 0.08 5.86 4.65
CA ARG A 62 -0.27 6.66 5.83
C ARG A 62 -1.47 7.55 5.55
N LEU A 63 -1.51 8.24 4.41
CA LEU A 63 -2.64 9.06 4.00
C LEU A 63 -3.93 8.23 3.92
N VAL A 64 -3.89 7.10 3.20
CA VAL A 64 -5.04 6.21 3.03
C VAL A 64 -5.52 5.69 4.39
N CYS A 65 -4.62 5.21 5.23
CA CYS A 65 -4.93 4.75 6.59
C CYS A 65 -5.60 5.84 7.44
N GLY A 66 -5.12 7.09 7.36
CA GLY A 66 -5.65 8.21 8.10
C GLY A 66 -6.99 8.75 7.58
N ARG A 67 -7.41 8.39 6.37
CA ARG A 67 -8.65 8.88 5.73
C ARG A 67 -9.72 7.80 5.54
N THR A 68 -9.36 6.54 5.73
CA THR A 68 -10.28 5.40 5.60
C THR A 68 -10.99 5.12 6.93
N GLN A 69 -12.26 4.73 6.86
CA GLN A 69 -13.04 4.40 8.05
C GLN A 69 -12.70 3.00 8.56
N LYS A 70 -12.85 2.77 9.86
CA LYS A 70 -12.63 1.43 10.43
C LYS A 70 -13.71 0.45 9.97
N GLY A 71 -13.29 -0.77 9.71
CA GLY A 71 -14.12 -1.91 9.34
C GLY A 71 -14.78 -1.79 7.97
N THR A 72 -14.32 -0.89 7.11
CA THR A 72 -14.60 -0.92 5.68
C THR A 72 -13.43 -1.59 4.96
N ARG A 73 -13.74 -2.34 3.89
CA ARG A 73 -12.75 -2.81 2.94
C ARG A 73 -12.75 -1.84 1.77
N GLU A 74 -11.61 -1.20 1.51
CA GLU A 74 -11.52 -0.19 0.46
C GLU A 74 -10.32 -0.45 -0.44
N VAL A 75 -10.45 -0.02 -1.69
CA VAL A 75 -9.39 0.01 -2.68
C VAL A 75 -9.25 1.43 -3.17
N ILE A 76 -8.05 1.98 -3.00
CA ILE A 76 -7.72 3.33 -3.41
C ILE A 76 -6.80 3.27 -4.61
N GLU A 77 -7.28 3.75 -5.75
CA GLU A 77 -6.49 3.95 -6.96
C GLU A 77 -5.57 5.16 -6.77
N LEU A 78 -4.26 4.92 -6.88
CA LEU A 78 -3.24 5.96 -6.75
C LEU A 78 -2.97 6.65 -8.09
N GLU A 79 -2.70 7.95 -8.04
CA GLU A 79 -2.33 8.72 -9.23
C GLU A 79 -1.06 8.16 -9.92
N SER A 80 -0.97 8.44 -11.23
CA SER A 80 0.23 8.15 -12.05
C SER A 80 0.56 6.66 -12.20
N GLY A 81 -0.44 5.78 -12.09
CA GLY A 81 -0.29 4.35 -12.38
C GLY A 81 0.53 3.57 -11.35
N ILE A 82 0.72 4.10 -10.13
CA ILE A 82 1.44 3.40 -9.05
C ILE A 82 0.77 2.06 -8.71
N GLY A 83 -0.57 2.02 -8.78
CA GLY A 83 -1.38 0.84 -8.54
C GLY A 83 -2.52 1.08 -7.56
N HIS A 84 -3.00 0.00 -6.98
CA HIS A 84 -4.13 -0.02 -6.05
C HIS A 84 -3.65 -0.31 -4.63
N LEU A 85 -4.00 0.57 -3.68
CA LEU A 85 -3.87 0.29 -2.26
C LEU A 85 -5.15 -0.34 -1.73
N HIS A 86 -5.06 -1.61 -1.34
CA HIS A 86 -6.13 -2.35 -0.67
C HIS A 86 -5.96 -2.16 0.83
N ILE A 87 -7.01 -1.79 1.54
CA ILE A 87 -6.95 -1.53 2.98
C ILE A 87 -8.12 -2.17 3.72
N TYR A 88 -7.82 -2.71 4.90
CA TYR A 88 -8.81 -3.01 5.93
C TYR A 88 -8.28 -2.67 7.31
N THR A 89 -9.05 -1.88 8.05
CA THR A 89 -8.77 -1.51 9.44
C THR A 89 -9.72 -2.25 10.38
N ASN A 90 -9.16 -3.06 11.28
CA ASN A 90 -9.93 -3.79 12.27
C ASN A 90 -10.47 -2.83 13.36
N LYS A 91 -11.76 -2.96 13.67
CA LYS A 91 -12.48 -2.08 14.61
C LYS A 91 -12.10 -2.30 16.07
N GLU A 92 -11.69 -3.52 16.44
CA GLU A 92 -11.45 -3.92 17.83
C GLU A 92 -10.05 -3.54 18.29
N ASN A 93 -9.03 -3.83 17.47
CA ASN A 93 -7.63 -3.63 17.83
C ASN A 93 -6.98 -2.39 17.18
N ASN A 94 -7.72 -1.67 16.33
CA ASN A 94 -7.25 -0.49 15.60
C ASN A 94 -6.04 -0.75 14.69
N ILE A 95 -5.81 -1.99 14.27
CA ILE A 95 -4.76 -2.29 13.29
C ILE A 95 -5.32 -2.08 11.90
N SER A 96 -4.54 -1.42 11.06
CA SER A 96 -4.78 -1.27 9.63
C SER A 96 -3.72 -2.05 8.89
N VAL A 97 -4.15 -2.94 8.01
CA VAL A 97 -3.27 -3.62 7.06
C VAL A 97 -3.56 -3.06 5.68
N LEU A 98 -2.50 -2.67 4.99
CA LEU A 98 -2.55 -2.16 3.63
C LEU A 98 -1.68 -3.03 2.74
N VAL A 99 -2.14 -3.24 1.51
CA VAL A 99 -1.43 -3.98 0.48
C VAL A 99 -1.40 -3.15 -0.79
N LEU A 100 -0.23 -2.92 -1.35
CA LEU A 100 -0.09 -2.26 -2.66
C LEU A 100 0.13 -3.32 -3.74
N SER A 101 -0.64 -3.23 -4.82
CA SER A 101 -0.50 -4.11 -5.98
C SER A 101 -0.84 -3.39 -7.29
N THR A 102 -0.57 -4.03 -8.42
CA THR A 102 -1.07 -3.55 -9.72
C THR A 102 -2.59 -3.72 -9.80
N SER A 103 -3.24 -2.93 -10.65
CA SER A 103 -4.70 -2.99 -10.85
C SER A 103 -5.22 -4.35 -11.32
N SER A 104 -4.36 -5.13 -12.00
CA SER A 104 -4.67 -6.49 -12.46
C SER A 104 -4.53 -7.57 -11.38
N TYR A 105 -4.02 -7.24 -10.18
CA TYR A 105 -3.88 -8.20 -9.09
C TYR A 105 -5.25 -8.56 -8.50
N PRO A 106 -5.61 -9.86 -8.38
CA PRO A 106 -6.95 -10.26 -7.99
C PRO A 106 -7.36 -9.75 -6.60
N LEU A 107 -8.48 -9.03 -6.55
CA LEU A 107 -9.05 -8.44 -5.34
C LEU A 107 -9.20 -9.45 -4.19
N ARG A 108 -9.74 -10.64 -4.50
CA ARG A 108 -9.93 -11.71 -3.51
C ARG A 108 -8.62 -12.11 -2.82
N ILE A 109 -7.55 -12.19 -3.60
CA ILE A 109 -6.25 -12.63 -3.10
C ILE A 109 -5.60 -11.53 -2.26
N ALA A 110 -5.74 -10.26 -2.67
CA ALA A 110 -5.27 -9.11 -1.87
C ALA A 110 -5.95 -9.05 -0.50
N PHE A 111 -7.28 -9.22 -0.43
CA PHE A 111 -7.98 -9.21 0.86
C PHE A 111 -7.77 -10.49 1.68
N SER A 112 -7.60 -11.65 1.04
CA SER A 112 -7.18 -12.87 1.75
C SER A 112 -5.81 -12.68 2.42
N LEU A 113 -4.86 -12.02 1.75
CA LEU A 113 -3.58 -11.65 2.33
C LEU A 113 -3.75 -10.70 3.53
N ILE A 114 -4.56 -9.66 3.38
CA ILE A 114 -4.87 -8.71 4.46
C ILE A 114 -5.41 -9.43 5.70
N ASP A 115 -6.38 -10.33 5.53
CA ASP A 115 -7.00 -11.07 6.64
C ASP A 115 -5.99 -12.02 7.31
N LEU A 116 -5.14 -12.69 6.52
CA LEU A 116 -4.07 -13.53 7.05
C LEU A 116 -3.02 -12.72 7.81
N THR A 117 -2.65 -11.54 7.29
CA THR A 117 -1.72 -10.62 7.96
C THR A 117 -2.30 -10.12 9.28
N HIS A 118 -3.59 -9.79 9.35
CA HIS A 118 -4.27 -9.45 10.61
C HIS A 118 -4.19 -10.58 11.63
N LYS A 119 -4.54 -11.81 11.23
CA LYS A 119 -4.46 -13.00 12.10
C LYS A 119 -3.04 -13.22 12.63
N LEU A 120 -2.06 -13.18 11.72
CA LEU A 120 -0.65 -13.37 12.05
C LEU A 120 -0.14 -12.30 13.02
N PHE A 121 -0.42 -11.01 12.73
CA PHE A 121 0.00 -9.90 13.56
C PHE A 121 -0.61 -9.98 14.96
N ALA A 122 -1.91 -10.27 15.07
CA ALA A 122 -2.57 -10.45 16.36
C ALA A 122 -1.98 -11.61 17.18
N GLN A 123 -1.64 -12.72 16.52
CA GLN A 123 -1.04 -13.89 17.19
C GLN A 123 0.39 -13.62 17.68
N LYS A 124 1.20 -12.92 16.87
CA LYS A 124 2.64 -12.75 17.12
C LYS A 124 2.99 -11.51 17.93
N CYS A 125 2.16 -10.46 17.87
CA CYS A 125 2.48 -9.15 18.44
C CYS A 125 1.54 -8.73 19.59
N ARG A 126 0.75 -9.65 20.16
CA ARG A 126 -0.13 -9.35 21.29
C ARG A 126 0.66 -8.72 22.45
N GLY A 127 0.23 -7.56 22.94
CA GLY A 127 0.88 -6.82 24.01
C GLY A 127 2.08 -5.97 23.59
N MET A 128 2.50 -6.02 22.32
CA MET A 128 3.70 -5.30 21.84
C MET A 128 3.40 -3.93 21.23
N TYR A 129 2.19 -3.68 20.74
CA TYR A 129 1.85 -2.48 19.93
C TYR A 129 0.83 -1.55 20.60
N GLU A 130 0.12 -2.04 21.62
CA GLU A 130 -1.00 -1.37 22.27
C GLU A 130 -0.56 -0.04 22.91
N HIS A 131 0.65 0.02 23.46
CA HIS A 131 1.24 1.21 24.08
C HIS A 131 2.17 2.03 23.16
N VAL A 132 2.37 1.59 21.91
CA VAL A 132 3.15 2.35 20.93
C VAL A 132 2.41 3.65 20.58
N ARG A 133 3.12 4.79 20.67
CA ARG A 133 2.60 6.15 20.44
C ARG A 133 3.31 6.92 19.33
N GLN A 134 4.36 6.33 18.77
CA GLN A 134 5.18 6.92 17.71
C GLN A 134 5.61 5.81 16.75
N ASP A 135 6.00 6.20 15.53
CA ASP A 135 6.42 5.25 14.52
C ASP A 135 7.53 4.34 15.02
N LEU A 136 7.39 3.05 14.73
CA LEU A 136 8.48 2.10 14.94
C LEU A 136 9.46 2.16 13.78
N LYS A 137 10.68 1.69 14.01
CA LYS A 137 11.62 1.44 12.90
C LYS A 137 11.19 0.19 12.14
N GLU A 138 11.50 0.14 10.85
CA GLU A 138 11.37 -1.09 10.06
C GLU A 138 12.11 -2.25 10.73
N GLY A 139 11.61 -3.47 10.57
CA GLY A 139 12.23 -4.65 11.17
C GLY A 139 11.83 -4.93 12.62
N MET A 140 11.21 -3.99 13.33
CA MET A 140 10.95 -4.13 14.77
C MET A 140 9.85 -5.15 15.11
N LEU A 141 8.92 -5.42 14.19
CA LEU A 141 7.83 -6.39 14.38
C LEU A 141 7.67 -7.30 13.16
N ILE A 142 7.70 -8.62 13.38
CA ILE A 142 7.33 -9.71 12.45
C ILE A 142 7.83 -9.57 10.99
N GLN A 143 9.00 -8.94 10.80
CA GLN A 143 9.51 -8.59 9.47
C GLN A 143 9.73 -9.81 8.58
N ASN A 144 10.27 -10.88 9.15
CA ASN A 144 10.55 -12.12 8.41
C ASN A 144 9.25 -12.76 7.95
N GLU A 145 8.25 -12.84 8.83
CA GLU A 145 6.96 -13.41 8.49
C GLU A 145 6.23 -12.59 7.43
N LEU A 146 6.32 -11.25 7.47
CA LEU A 146 5.75 -10.40 6.41
C LEU A 146 6.47 -10.57 5.08
N ASN A 147 7.80 -10.69 5.08
CA ASN A 147 8.57 -10.96 3.87
C ASN A 147 8.20 -12.33 3.26
N ASP A 148 8.00 -13.35 4.09
CA ASP A 148 7.58 -14.67 3.64
C ASP A 148 6.16 -14.68 3.09
N LEU A 149 5.23 -13.97 3.73
CA LEU A 149 3.88 -13.76 3.20
C LEU A 149 3.92 -13.03 1.86
N LEU A 150 4.65 -11.93 1.77
CA LEU A 150 4.77 -11.15 0.54
C LEU A 150 5.28 -12.02 -0.62
N LYS A 151 6.32 -12.83 -0.38
CA LYS A 151 6.86 -13.78 -1.39
C LYS A 151 5.83 -14.82 -1.82
N LYS A 152 5.13 -15.45 -0.87
CA LYS A 152 4.11 -16.48 -1.16
C LYS A 152 2.95 -15.94 -2.00
N TYR A 153 2.61 -14.67 -1.82
CA TYR A 153 1.51 -14.01 -2.52
C TYR A 153 1.94 -13.31 -3.81
N GLN A 154 3.22 -13.38 -4.23
CA GLN A 154 3.64 -12.83 -5.52
C GLN A 154 2.93 -13.49 -6.71
N ASN A 155 2.64 -14.80 -6.63
CA ASN A 155 1.85 -15.52 -7.63
C ASN A 155 0.41 -15.72 -7.13
N PRO A 156 -0.59 -14.96 -7.64
CA PRO A 156 -1.97 -15.08 -7.17
C PRO A 156 -2.59 -16.46 -7.42
N SER A 157 -2.14 -17.19 -8.45
CA SER A 157 -2.68 -18.52 -8.76
C SER A 157 -2.25 -19.57 -7.72
N GLU A 158 -1.04 -19.44 -7.19
CA GLU A 158 -0.54 -20.30 -6.11
C GLU A 158 -1.14 -19.89 -4.78
N ALA A 159 -1.22 -18.58 -4.51
CA ALA A 159 -1.88 -18.05 -3.33
C ALA A 159 -3.35 -18.50 -3.25
N ASP A 160 -4.09 -18.51 -4.38
CA ASP A 160 -5.48 -18.97 -4.40
C ASP A 160 -5.62 -20.45 -3.99
N LYS A 161 -4.70 -21.31 -4.43
CA LYS A 161 -4.69 -22.72 -4.03
C LYS A 161 -4.45 -22.85 -2.52
N LEU A 162 -3.52 -22.07 -1.98
CA LEU A 162 -3.22 -22.05 -0.55
C LEU A 162 -4.42 -21.57 0.27
N SER A 163 -5.03 -20.44 -0.09
CA SER A 163 -6.20 -19.87 0.61
C SER A 163 -7.41 -20.82 0.58
N ARG A 164 -7.61 -21.55 -0.53
CA ARG A 164 -8.64 -22.61 -0.63
C ARG A 164 -8.41 -23.74 0.36
N VAL A 165 -7.17 -24.22 0.45
CA VAL A 165 -6.80 -25.29 1.40
C VAL A 165 -6.98 -24.83 2.84
N GLN A 166 -6.60 -23.57 3.12
CA GLN A 166 -6.67 -23.00 4.46
C GLN A 166 -8.11 -22.65 4.89
N LYS A 167 -9.11 -22.81 4.00
CA LYS A 167 -10.51 -22.41 4.20
C LYS A 167 -10.66 -20.95 4.63
N ASP A 168 -9.71 -20.10 4.29
CA ASP A 168 -9.72 -18.66 4.56
C ASP A 168 -10.56 -17.89 3.51
N LEU A 169 -11.38 -18.61 2.73
CA LEU A 169 -12.18 -18.03 1.66
C LEU A 169 -13.52 -17.53 2.18
N ASP A 170 -13.52 -16.33 2.72
CA ASP A 170 -14.73 -15.52 2.75
C ASP A 170 -14.95 -14.87 1.38
N GLU A 171 -16.22 -14.77 0.98
CA GLU A 171 -16.61 -13.97 -0.18
C GLU A 171 -16.30 -12.50 0.15
N VAL A 172 -15.36 -11.91 -0.59
CA VAL A 172 -15.00 -10.49 -0.44
C VAL A 172 -16.20 -9.65 -0.89
N LYS A 173 -17.02 -9.27 0.08
CA LYS A 173 -18.20 -8.42 -0.10
C LYS A 173 -17.91 -6.99 0.31
N ASP A 174 -18.70 -6.08 -0.26
CA ASP A 174 -18.78 -4.68 0.14
C ASP A 174 -17.43 -3.94 0.10
N VAL A 175 -16.66 -4.19 -0.97
CA VAL A 175 -15.43 -3.43 -1.24
C VAL A 175 -15.76 -2.14 -1.95
N MET A 176 -15.32 -1.02 -1.36
CA MET A 176 -15.47 0.30 -1.96
C MET A 176 -14.24 0.64 -2.80
N LEU A 177 -14.46 1.00 -4.06
CA LEU A 177 -13.42 1.51 -4.96
C LEU A 177 -13.47 3.04 -4.96
N LYS A 178 -12.31 3.68 -4.76
CA LYS A 178 -12.16 5.13 -4.75
C LYS A 178 -10.88 5.55 -5.44
N ASN A 179 -10.84 6.77 -5.92
CA ASN A 179 -9.60 7.43 -6.29
C ASN A 179 -8.94 8.06 -5.05
N ILE A 180 -7.62 8.25 -5.08
CA ILE A 180 -6.92 8.98 -4.02
C ILE A 180 -7.47 10.40 -3.82
N GLU A 181 -8.01 11.02 -4.87
CA GLU A 181 -8.67 12.33 -4.83
C GLU A 181 -9.92 12.33 -3.92
N ASP A 182 -10.65 11.22 -3.83
CA ASP A 182 -11.84 11.09 -2.98
C ASP A 182 -11.51 11.11 -1.48
N LEU A 183 -10.23 10.91 -1.13
CA LEU A 183 -9.74 11.00 0.24
C LEU A 183 -9.28 12.42 0.63
N LEU A 184 -9.22 13.34 -0.33
CA LEU A 184 -8.82 14.72 -0.10
C LEU A 184 -10.00 15.55 0.40
N GLN A 185 -9.70 16.49 1.30
CA GLN A 185 -10.69 17.47 1.74
C GLN A 185 -10.93 18.54 0.67
N ARG A 186 -12.07 19.24 0.73
CA ARG A 186 -12.35 20.35 -0.20
C ARG A 186 -11.24 21.41 -0.12
N GLY A 187 -10.62 21.71 -1.24
CA GLY A 187 -9.52 22.67 -1.35
C GLY A 187 -8.15 22.13 -0.95
N GLU A 188 -8.06 20.86 -0.51
CA GLU A 188 -6.80 20.16 -0.26
C GLU A 188 -6.22 19.62 -1.57
N LYS A 189 -4.91 19.75 -1.77
CA LYS A 189 -4.20 19.19 -2.93
C LYS A 189 -3.21 18.15 -2.47
N LEU A 190 -3.14 17.02 -3.18
CA LEU A 190 -2.17 15.96 -2.90
C LEU A 190 -0.73 16.48 -2.88
N ASP A 191 -0.39 17.38 -3.81
CA ASP A 191 0.94 18.01 -3.89
C ASP A 191 1.32 18.76 -2.60
N ASP A 192 0.36 19.42 -1.96
CA ASP A 192 0.59 20.17 -0.72
C ASP A 192 0.73 19.23 0.48
N LEU A 193 0.03 18.11 0.48
CA LEU A 193 0.21 17.04 1.46
C LEU A 193 1.59 16.40 1.34
N MET A 194 2.04 16.13 0.12
CA MET A 194 3.36 15.54 -0.13
C MET A 194 4.48 16.46 0.35
N LYS A 195 4.39 17.77 0.07
CA LYS A 195 5.39 18.76 0.54
C LYS A 195 5.50 18.85 2.06
N LYS A 196 4.39 18.63 2.78
CA LYS A 196 4.34 18.72 4.25
C LYS A 196 4.65 17.39 4.94
N SER A 197 4.67 16.29 4.18
CA SER A 197 4.88 14.95 4.72
C SER A 197 6.29 14.77 5.28
N GLN A 198 6.39 14.02 6.37
CA GLN A 198 7.67 13.55 6.91
C GLN A 198 8.11 12.22 6.27
N ASP A 199 7.22 11.53 5.55
CA ASP A 199 7.49 10.26 4.88
C ASP A 199 8.23 10.45 3.53
N LEU A 200 8.30 11.68 3.01
CA LEU A 200 8.90 12.01 1.72
C LEU A 200 10.13 12.90 1.88
N SER A 201 11.27 12.46 1.35
CA SER A 201 12.41 13.35 1.13
C SER A 201 12.12 14.32 -0.01
N ASN A 202 12.81 15.48 0.00
CA ASN A 202 12.70 16.44 -1.10
C ASN A 202 13.09 15.79 -2.45
N SER A 203 14.05 14.86 -2.47
CA SER A 203 14.44 14.15 -3.69
C SER A 203 13.28 13.32 -4.26
N SER A 204 12.58 12.58 -3.40
CA SER A 204 11.46 11.73 -3.79
C SER A 204 10.24 12.53 -4.21
N TYR A 205 10.00 13.67 -3.55
CA TYR A 205 8.99 14.62 -3.96
C TYR A 205 9.25 15.14 -5.39
N GLN A 206 10.46 15.62 -5.67
CA GLN A 206 10.84 16.11 -7.01
C GLN A 206 10.78 14.99 -8.07
N PHE A 207 11.25 13.79 -7.70
CA PHE A 207 11.21 12.62 -8.57
C PHE A 207 9.79 12.29 -9.05
N TYR A 208 8.82 12.25 -8.12
CA TYR A 208 7.42 12.00 -8.46
C TYR A 208 6.81 13.10 -9.32
N ARG A 209 7.12 14.37 -8.99
CA ARG A 209 6.68 15.51 -9.81
C ARG A 209 7.17 15.42 -11.24
N GLN A 210 8.41 15.00 -11.44
CA GLN A 210 8.97 14.83 -12.78
C GLN A 210 8.28 13.67 -13.53
N ALA A 211 8.02 12.56 -12.84
CA ALA A 211 7.31 11.42 -13.43
C ALA A 211 5.88 11.79 -13.87
N LYS A 212 5.13 12.52 -13.02
CA LYS A 212 3.79 13.01 -13.34
C LYS A 212 3.78 13.93 -14.56
N LYS A 213 4.72 14.89 -14.63
CA LYS A 213 4.86 15.79 -15.79
C LYS A 213 5.15 15.04 -17.09
N ASN A 214 6.05 14.06 -17.03
CA ASN A 214 6.44 13.29 -18.21
C ASN A 214 5.30 12.40 -18.73
N ASN A 215 4.41 11.92 -17.87
CA ASN A 215 3.21 11.16 -18.27
C ASN A 215 2.11 12.06 -18.87
N GLN A 216 2.10 13.36 -18.56
CA GLN A 216 1.13 14.32 -19.08
C GLN A 216 1.49 14.84 -20.50
N CYS A 217 2.78 14.85 -20.86
CA CYS A 217 3.26 15.40 -22.15
C CYS A 217 3.06 14.49 -23.38
N CYS A 218 2.42 13.31 -23.25
CA CYS A 218 2.16 12.40 -24.38
C CYS A 218 0.70 12.40 -24.87
N SER A 219 -0.08 13.44 -24.58
CA SER A 219 -1.47 13.60 -25.06
C SER A 219 -1.63 14.65 -26.17
N LEU A 220 -0.53 15.13 -26.76
CA LEU A 220 -0.53 16.00 -27.94
C LEU A 220 0.30 15.34 -29.04
N TYR A 221 -0.35 14.47 -29.81
CA TYR A 221 -0.30 14.34 -31.28
C TYR A 221 -0.93 13.00 -31.70
#